data_AF-A0A5N8VXP6-F1
#
_entry.id   AF-A0A5N8VXP6-F1
#
_cell.length_a   1.000
_cell.length_b   1.000
_cell.length_c   1.000
_cell.angle_alpha   90.00
_cell.angle_beta   90.00
_cell.angle_gamma   90.00
#
_symmetry.space_group_name_H-M   'P 1'
#
loop_
_entity.id
_entity.type
_entity.pdbx_description
1 polymer ?
#
loop_
_entity_poly.entity_id
_entity_poly.type
_entity_poly.pdbx_seq_one_letter_code
_entity_poly.pdbx_strand_id
1 'polypeptide(L)'
;MKVTRVLVGAAGAALMGVGLSLLMDVRDPTGVLVWLGGAVVLHDMLIAPLVLLVGLVLVRGRARGPVRGALVVAGALTVVALPALLRPGRTANSSVLPLDYPRNWLIALVAVAAVTALVLAARGLTRRRPPS
;
A
#
# COMPACT_ATOMS: atom_id res chain seq x y z
N MET A 1 11.56 23.36 9.06
CA MET A 1 11.01 22.83 7.79
C MET A 1 12.08 22.42 6.77
N LYS A 2 13.12 23.24 6.49
CA LYS A 2 14.19 22.88 5.53
C LYS A 2 15.06 21.72 6.01
N VAL A 3 15.56 21.78 7.25
CA VAL A 3 16.41 20.73 7.84
C VAL A 3 15.70 19.38 7.89
N THR A 4 14.44 19.35 8.34
CA THR A 4 13.63 18.12 8.38
C THR A 4 13.46 17.49 7.00
N ARG A 5 13.20 18.30 5.97
CA ARG A 5 13.11 17.81 4.58
C ARG A 5 14.44 17.25 4.08
N VAL A 6 15.55 17.90 4.40
CA VAL A 6 16.89 17.43 4.04
C VAL A 6 17.22 16.12 4.74
N LEU A 7 16.94 16.02 6.04
CA LEU A 7 17.16 14.80 6.81
C LEU A 7 16.33 13.62 6.29
N VAL A 8 15.04 13.85 6.02
CA VAL A 8 14.16 12.82 5.43
C VAL A 8 14.64 12.43 4.03
N GLY A 9 15.05 13.40 3.21
CA GLY A 9 15.60 13.13 1.88
C GLY A 9 16.91 12.33 1.93
N ALA A 10 17.83 12.69 2.83
CA ALA A 10 19.08 11.99 3.03
C ALA A 10 18.86 10.56 3.57
N ALA A 11 17.93 10.39 4.52
CA ALA A 11 17.56 9.07 5.01
C ALA A 11 16.96 8.20 3.89
N GLY A 12 16.07 8.76 3.07
CA GLY A 12 15.53 8.07 1.90
C GLY A 12 16.61 7.66 0.91
N ALA A 13 17.54 8.56 0.58
CA ALA A 13 18.66 8.27 -0.31
C ALA A 13 19.58 7.17 0.26
N ALA A 14 19.86 7.21 1.57
CA ALA A 14 20.64 6.17 2.24
C ALA A 14 19.95 4.80 2.15
N LEU A 15 18.64 4.73 2.38
CA LEU A 15 17.86 3.50 2.24
C LEU A 15 17.84 2.99 0.80
N MET A 16 17.74 3.88 -0.20
CA MET A 16 17.88 3.50 -1.61
C MET A 16 19.27 2.93 -1.92
N GLY A 17 20.33 3.51 -1.35
CA GLY A 17 21.70 3.01 -1.46
C GLY A 17 21.87 1.60 -0.89
N VAL A 18 21.25 1.31 0.27
CA VAL A 18 21.19 -0.04 0.85
C VAL A 18 20.44 -1.01 -0.07
N GLY A 19 19.32 -0.58 -0.65
CA GLY A 19 18.59 -1.38 -1.64
C GLY A 19 19.45 -1.72 -2.87
N LEU A 20 20.25 -0.76 -3.35
CA LEU A 20 21.15 -0.97 -4.47
C LEU A 20 22.31 -1.91 -4.13
N SER A 21 22.87 -1.82 -2.92
CA SER A 21 23.94 -2.74 -2.49
C SER A 21 23.44 -4.18 -2.42
N LEU A 22 22.19 -4.41 -2.00
CA LEU A 22 21.59 -5.75 -1.99
C LEU A 22 21.40 -6.33 -3.40
N LEU A 23 21.30 -5.49 -4.43
CA LEU A 23 21.15 -5.93 -5.81
C LEU A 23 22.44 -6.58 -6.35
N MET A 24 23.60 -6.25 -5.78
CA MET A 24 24.90 -6.79 -6.17
C MET A 24 25.05 -8.28 -5.85
N ASP A 25 24.33 -8.77 -4.84
CA ASP A 25 24.37 -10.17 -4.39
C ASP A 25 23.23 -11.03 -4.97
N VAL A 26 22.37 -10.45 -5.82
CA VAL A 26 21.20 -11.12 -6.37
C VAL A 26 21.58 -12.01 -7.55
N ARG A 27 21.07 -13.24 -7.55
CA ARG A 27 21.34 -14.25 -8.62
C ARG A 27 20.74 -13.88 -9.98
N ASP A 28 19.59 -13.19 -9.96
CA ASP A 28 18.81 -12.79 -11.15
C ASP A 28 18.39 -11.31 -11.06
N PRO A 29 19.28 -10.37 -11.42
CA PRO A 29 18.98 -8.94 -11.35
C PRO A 29 17.93 -8.52 -12.38
N THR A 30 17.85 -9.21 -13.52
CA THR A 30 16.85 -8.93 -14.56
C THR A 30 15.44 -9.24 -14.09
N GLY A 31 15.23 -10.37 -13.40
CA GLY A 31 13.95 -10.71 -12.78
C GLY A 31 13.51 -9.67 -11.75
N VAL A 32 14.44 -9.17 -10.93
CA VAL A 32 14.15 -8.10 -9.96
C VAL A 32 13.77 -6.80 -10.66
N LEU A 33 14.47 -6.40 -11.72
CA LEU A 33 14.16 -5.20 -12.49
C LEU A 33 12.80 -5.30 -13.20
N VAL A 34 12.49 -6.45 -13.81
CA VAL A 34 11.19 -6.71 -14.43
C VAL A 34 10.09 -6.65 -13.38
N TRP A 35 10.31 -7.20 -12.18
CA TRP A 35 9.34 -7.14 -11.10
C TRP A 35 9.13 -5.72 -10.58
N LEU A 36 10.21 -4.97 -10.31
CA LEU A 36 10.13 -3.58 -9.87
C LEU A 36 9.44 -2.70 -10.92
N GLY A 37 9.85 -2.81 -12.18
CA GLY A 37 9.23 -2.08 -13.29
C GLY A 37 7.77 -2.47 -13.49
N GLY A 38 7.46 -3.75 -13.46
CA GLY A 38 6.10 -4.28 -13.56
C GLY A 38 5.19 -3.79 -12.42
N ALA A 39 5.70 -3.74 -11.18
CA ALA A 39 4.97 -3.22 -10.04
C ALA A 39 4.66 -1.72 -10.18
N VAL A 40 5.61 -0.91 -10.65
CA VAL A 40 5.41 0.53 -10.92
C VAL A 40 4.37 0.72 -12.03
N VAL A 41 4.50 0.01 -13.14
CA VAL A 41 3.55 0.09 -14.26
C VAL A 41 2.15 -0.33 -13.83
N LEU A 42 2.03 -1.47 -13.13
CA LEU A 42 0.74 -1.95 -12.62
C LEU A 42 0.12 -0.94 -11.64
N HIS A 43 0.94 -0.33 -10.78
CA HIS A 43 0.46 0.67 -9.84
C HIS A 43 -0.04 1.93 -10.56
N ASP A 44 0.78 2.51 -11.43
CA ASP A 44 0.52 3.82 -12.02
C ASP A 44 -0.51 3.78 -13.15
N MET A 45 -0.55 2.68 -13.91
CA MET A 45 -1.46 2.54 -15.06
C MET A 45 -2.80 1.90 -14.70
N LEU A 46 -2.85 1.04 -13.67
CA LEU A 46 -4.07 0.31 -13.32
C LEU A 46 -4.61 0.72 -11.96
N ILE A 47 -3.80 0.54 -10.90
CA ILE A 47 -4.31 0.62 -9.52
C ILE A 47 -4.63 2.05 -9.13
N ALA A 48 -3.71 2.99 -9.34
CA ALA A 48 -3.95 4.39 -9.03
C ALA A 48 -5.16 4.93 -9.81
N PRO A 49 -5.28 4.76 -11.14
CA PRO A 49 -6.47 5.18 -11.89
C PRO A 49 -7.77 4.53 -11.41
N LEU A 50 -7.79 3.23 -11.14
CA LEU A 50 -8.97 2.53 -10.60
C LEU A 50 -9.38 3.08 -9.24
N VAL A 51 -8.42 3.26 -8.33
CA VAL A 51 -8.66 3.85 -7.01
C VAL A 51 -9.25 5.25 -7.13
N LEU A 52 -8.72 6.07 -8.04
CA LEU A 52 -9.21 7.42 -8.30
C LEU A 52 -10.62 7.40 -8.90
N LEU A 53 -10.87 6.53 -9.88
CA LEU A 53 -12.16 6.37 -10.54
C LEU A 53 -13.23 5.88 -9.55
N VAL A 54 -12.92 4.85 -8.77
CA VAL A 54 -13.79 4.32 -7.71
C VAL A 54 -14.07 5.40 -6.66
N GLY A 55 -13.05 6.16 -6.25
CA GLY A 55 -13.22 7.31 -5.36
C GLY A 55 -14.08 8.43 -5.96
N LEU A 56 -14.01 8.65 -7.27
CA LEU A 56 -14.80 9.64 -8.00
C LEU A 56 -16.28 9.21 -8.11
N VAL A 57 -16.52 7.94 -8.45
CA VAL A 57 -17.85 7.37 -8.71
C VAL A 57 -18.60 7.05 -7.42
N LEU A 58 -17.96 6.35 -6.47
CA LEU A 58 -18.60 5.89 -5.23
C LEU A 58 -18.72 6.98 -4.17
N VAL A 59 -17.95 8.06 -4.27
CA VAL A 59 -17.88 9.05 -3.19
C VAL A 59 -18.34 10.43 -3.67
N ARG A 60 -19.62 10.72 -3.43
CA ARG A 60 -20.16 12.08 -3.47
C ARG A 60 -20.04 12.75 -2.10
N GLY A 61 -19.47 13.95 -2.05
CA GLY A 61 -19.42 14.76 -0.83
C GLY A 61 -18.29 14.41 0.17
N ARG A 62 -18.55 14.61 1.46
CA ARG A 62 -17.54 14.84 2.52
C ARG A 62 -16.73 13.59 2.94
N ALA A 63 -17.01 12.42 2.36
CA ALA A 63 -16.31 11.17 2.60
C ALA A 63 -15.12 10.91 1.65
N ARG A 64 -14.89 11.79 0.65
CA ARG A 64 -13.88 11.60 -0.41
C ARG A 64 -12.46 11.36 0.09
N GLY A 65 -12.00 12.12 1.09
CA GLY A 65 -10.62 12.05 1.59
C GLY A 65 -10.28 10.69 2.22
N PRO A 66 -10.99 10.26 3.28
CA PRO A 66 -10.73 8.99 3.95
C PRO A 66 -10.87 7.78 3.03
N VAL A 67 -11.91 7.74 2.19
CA VAL A 67 -12.15 6.61 1.28
C VAL A 67 -11.08 6.52 0.20
N ARG A 68 -10.65 7.66 -0.37
CA ARG A 68 -9.53 7.67 -1.33
C ARG A 68 -8.24 7.17 -0.69
N GLY A 69 -7.93 7.58 0.54
CA GLY A 69 -6.79 7.06 1.29
C GLY A 69 -6.87 5.55 1.51
N ALA A 70 -8.05 5.05 1.92
CA ALA A 70 -8.30 3.63 2.14
C ALA A 70 -8.06 2.80 0.87
N LEU A 71 -8.57 3.28 -0.27
CA LEU A 71 -8.42 2.64 -1.57
C LEU A 71 -6.94 2.61 -2.02
N VAL A 72 -6.18 3.68 -1.79
CA VAL A 72 -4.74 3.71 -2.10
C VAL A 72 -3.99 2.67 -1.26
N VAL A 73 -4.27 2.62 0.06
CA VAL A 73 -3.62 1.66 0.97
C VAL A 73 -3.99 0.22 0.59
N ALA A 74 -5.27 -0.05 0.31
CA ALA A 74 -5.73 -1.37 -0.13
C ALA A 74 -5.09 -1.80 -1.46
N GLY A 75 -4.98 -0.88 -2.43
CA GLY A 75 -4.29 -1.11 -3.69
C GLY A 75 -2.81 -1.47 -3.48
N ALA A 76 -2.09 -0.66 -2.69
CA ALA A 76 -0.67 -0.90 -2.38
C ALA A 76 -0.45 -2.25 -1.67
N LEU A 77 -1.27 -2.57 -0.66
CA LEU A 77 -1.24 -3.88 0.01
C LEU A 77 -1.43 -5.03 -0.97
N THR A 78 -2.32 -4.87 -1.95
CA THR A 78 -2.58 -5.90 -2.96
C THR A 78 -1.39 -6.09 -3.91
N VAL A 79 -0.72 -5.02 -4.36
CA VAL A 79 0.51 -5.13 -5.15
C VAL A 79 1.60 -5.87 -4.40
N VAL A 80 1.80 -5.51 -3.13
CA VAL A 80 2.84 -6.12 -2.29
C VAL A 80 2.52 -7.59 -1.99
N ALA A 81 1.24 -7.93 -1.80
CA ALA A 81 0.80 -9.30 -1.55
C ALA A 81 0.80 -10.17 -2.81
N LEU A 82 0.67 -9.57 -4.01
CA LEU A 82 0.50 -10.27 -5.28
C LEU A 82 1.55 -11.35 -5.55
N PRO A 83 2.87 -11.12 -5.34
CA PRO A 83 3.89 -12.13 -5.59
C PRO A 83 3.75 -13.33 -4.67
N ALA A 84 3.38 -13.10 -3.39
CA ALA A 84 3.16 -14.18 -2.43
C ALA A 84 1.87 -14.95 -2.71
N LEU A 85 0.82 -14.24 -3.17
CA LEU A 85 -0.48 -14.84 -3.54
C LEU A 85 -0.40 -15.66 -4.82
N LEU A 86 0.39 -15.21 -5.80
CA LEU A 86 0.51 -15.84 -7.12
C LEU A 86 1.69 -16.79 -7.25
N ARG A 87 2.55 -16.91 -6.21
CA ARG A 87 3.74 -17.77 -6.27
C ARG A 87 3.32 -19.23 -6.52
N PRO A 88 3.75 -19.85 -7.64
CA PRO A 88 3.56 -21.27 -7.84
C PRO A 88 4.54 -22.04 -6.94
N GLY A 89 4.04 -22.97 -6.12
CA GLY A 89 4.86 -23.95 -5.40
C GLY A 89 5.13 -23.67 -3.91
N ARG A 90 5.82 -24.62 -3.26
CA ARG A 90 6.14 -24.56 -1.82
C ARG A 90 7.22 -23.53 -1.52
N THR A 91 7.01 -22.75 -0.48
CA THR A 91 7.93 -21.74 0.04
C THR A 91 9.23 -22.39 0.53
N ALA A 92 10.37 -21.86 0.13
CA ALA A 92 11.70 -22.37 0.49
C ALA A 92 12.05 -22.29 2.00
N ASN A 93 11.24 -21.60 2.81
CA ASN A 93 11.45 -21.40 4.24
C ASN A 93 10.36 -22.12 5.07
N SER A 94 10.79 -22.97 6.01
CA SER A 94 9.90 -23.72 6.92
C SER A 94 9.21 -22.86 7.98
N SER A 95 9.69 -21.63 8.25
CA SER A 95 9.02 -20.64 9.11
C SER A 95 7.91 -19.85 8.39
N VAL A 96 7.85 -19.93 7.06
CA VAL A 96 6.81 -19.31 6.22
C VAL A 96 5.66 -20.29 5.92
N LEU A 97 5.80 -21.54 6.39
CA LEU A 97 5.12 -22.74 5.90
C LEU A 97 3.61 -22.88 6.20
N PRO A 98 2.95 -22.03 7.04
CA PRO A 98 1.49 -22.01 7.07
C PRO A 98 0.91 -20.60 7.04
N LEU A 99 1.61 -19.61 6.48
CA LEU A 99 1.02 -18.29 6.40
C LEU A 99 0.00 -18.27 5.27
N ASP A 100 -1.27 -18.33 5.66
CA ASP A 100 -2.41 -18.28 4.77
C ASP A 100 -2.51 -16.84 4.20
N TYR A 101 -1.69 -16.56 3.17
CA TYR A 101 -1.54 -15.24 2.57
C TYR A 101 -2.87 -14.63 2.11
N PRO A 102 -3.81 -15.39 1.51
CA PRO A 102 -5.14 -14.87 1.22
C PRO A 102 -5.88 -14.41 2.47
N ARG A 103 -5.86 -15.19 3.56
CA ARG A 103 -6.48 -14.82 4.85
C ARG A 103 -5.83 -13.56 5.42
N ASN A 104 -4.51 -13.48 5.46
CA ASN A 104 -3.82 -12.32 6.04
C ASN A 104 -3.99 -11.05 5.21
N TRP A 105 -3.99 -11.17 3.88
CA TRP A 105 -4.32 -10.08 2.98
C TRP A 105 -5.76 -9.59 3.21
N LEU A 106 -6.72 -10.51 3.35
CA LEU A 106 -8.11 -10.15 3.64
C LEU A 106 -8.25 -9.45 5.00
N ILE A 107 -7.58 -9.95 6.05
CA ILE A 107 -7.54 -9.30 7.37
C ILE A 107 -7.00 -7.87 7.26
N ALA A 108 -5.92 -7.66 6.48
CA ALA A 108 -5.35 -6.34 6.26
C ALA A 108 -6.34 -5.40 5.54
N LEU A 109 -7.05 -5.89 4.52
CA LEU A 109 -8.09 -5.12 3.83
C LEU A 109 -9.26 -4.75 4.75
N VAL A 110 -9.70 -5.69 5.60
CA VAL A 110 -10.75 -5.45 6.60
C VAL A 110 -10.30 -4.41 7.61
N ALA A 111 -9.05 -4.46 8.07
CA ALA A 111 -8.50 -3.46 8.97
C ALA A 111 -8.50 -2.05 8.35
N VAL A 112 -8.09 -1.92 7.08
CA VAL A 112 -8.15 -0.65 6.34
C VAL A 112 -9.58 -0.14 6.24
N ALA A 113 -10.55 -1.00 5.91
CA ALA A 113 -11.96 -0.64 5.86
C ALA A 113 -12.50 -0.18 7.22
N ALA A 114 -12.17 -0.91 8.30
CA ALA A 114 -12.59 -0.60 9.67
C ALA A 114 -12.05 0.76 10.15
N VAL A 115 -10.74 1.02 9.94
CA VAL A 115 -10.13 2.32 10.28
C VAL A 115 -10.79 3.46 9.49
N THR A 116 -11.09 3.23 8.22
CA THR A 116 -11.76 4.22 7.37
C THR A 116 -13.16 4.53 7.89
N ALA A 117 -13.93 3.50 8.25
CA ALA A 117 -15.25 3.66 8.86
C ALA A 117 -15.19 4.45 10.17
N LEU A 118 -14.21 4.15 11.03
CA LEU A 118 -14.01 4.87 12.30
C LEU A 118 -13.68 6.35 12.06
N VAL A 119 -12.81 6.65 11.11
CA VAL A 119 -12.47 8.03 10.74
C VAL A 119 -13.70 8.78 10.22
N LEU A 120 -14.52 8.14 9.39
CA LEU A 120 -15.77 8.73 8.89
C LEU A 120 -16.76 8.97 10.02
N ALA A 121 -16.93 8.00 10.94
CA ALA A 121 -17.80 8.13 12.11
C ALA A 121 -17.35 9.28 13.02
N ALA A 122 -16.06 9.35 13.38
CA ALA A 122 -15.50 10.42 14.20
C ALA A 122 -15.71 11.82 13.58
N ARG A 123 -15.55 11.94 12.25
CA ARG A 123 -15.84 13.18 11.50
C ARG A 123 -17.33 13.54 11.45
N GLY A 124 -18.20 12.55 11.55
CA GLY A 124 -19.65 12.74 11.68
C GLY A 124 -20.04 13.24 13.08
N LEU A 125 -19.46 12.65 14.14
CA LEU A 125 -19.76 13.00 15.53
C LEU A 125 -19.26 14.40 15.90
N THR A 126 -18.04 14.77 15.49
CA THR A 126 -17.45 16.11 15.76
C THR A 126 -18.24 17.26 15.15
N ARG A 127 -19.06 16.99 14.12
CA ARG A 127 -19.89 18.00 13.45
C ARG A 127 -21.29 18.14 14.03
N ARG A 128 -21.75 17.16 14.83
CA ARG A 128 -23.05 17.25 15.51
C ARG A 128 -23.02 18.11 16.77
N ARG A 129 -21.84 18.59 17.19
CA ARG A 129 -21.72 19.59 18.26
C ARG A 129 -22.02 20.98 17.67
N PRO A 130 -23.15 21.63 18.02
CA PRO A 130 -23.37 23.04 17.68
C PRO A 130 -22.33 23.90 18.41
N PRO A 131 -21.90 25.04 17.84
CA PRO A 131 -21.15 26.03 18.60
C PRO A 131 -22.04 26.54 19.75
N SER A 132 -21.51 26.46 20.97
CA SER A 132 -22.08 27.03 22.20
C SER A 132 -22.11 28.55 22.17
#